data_AF-A0A0W8CJU0-F1
#
_entry.id   AF-A0A0W8CJU0-F1
#
_cell.length_a   1.000
_cell.length_b   1.000
_cell.length_c   1.000
_cell.angle_alpha   90.00
_cell.angle_beta   90.00
_cell.angle_gamma   90.00
#
_symmetry.space_group_name_H-M   'P 1'
#
loop_
_entity.id
_entity.type
_entity.pdbx_description
1 polymer ?
#
loop_
_entity_poly.entity_id
_entity_poly.type
_entity_poly.pdbx_seq_one_letter_code
_entity_poly.pdbx_strand_id
1 'polypeptide(L)'
;MFEQESGQVMINRRMHYKALNVLMYYGFSLPRAHEELRLVWGDKDLFRFAWLKSKSTFHMTPRPPGSAGTKHPDYDLFCGVTMVQHDPSGRVIFLHRNTEKLTYSNNRILWTHIQQYKRTSALSDYYVRGANGGKVFPQFKRCFGKDVHYEKLFTLKPMSAFPFENLEDDLLRFAAAGAEVLRLAGYEEKDEEQTEETNKQ
;
A
#
# COMPACT_ATOMS: atom_id res chain seq x y z
N MET A 1 -8.10 18.97 -0.20
CA MET A 1 -7.23 17.86 0.24
C MET A 1 -7.93 16.59 -0.15
N PHE A 2 -7.23 15.65 -0.80
CA PHE A 2 -7.81 14.35 -1.10
C PHE A 2 -7.69 13.44 0.14
N GLU A 3 -8.49 12.37 0.18
CA GLU A 3 -8.47 11.42 1.28
C GLU A 3 -7.13 10.69 1.34
N GLN A 4 -6.56 10.58 2.54
CA GLN A 4 -5.25 9.96 2.76
C GLN A 4 -5.38 8.44 2.86
N GLU A 5 -4.47 7.68 2.22
CA GLU A 5 -4.35 6.24 2.45
C GLU A 5 -3.46 5.97 3.69
N SER A 6 -3.81 4.97 4.51
CA SER A 6 -3.12 4.69 5.79
C SER A 6 -1.63 4.38 5.62
N GLY A 7 -1.24 3.74 4.51
CA GLY A 7 0.17 3.48 4.25
C GLY A 7 1.01 4.76 4.06
N GLN A 8 0.40 5.95 3.89
CA GLN A 8 1.09 7.21 3.58
C GLN A 8 1.47 8.05 4.81
N VAL A 9 1.34 7.55 6.04
CA VAL A 9 1.65 8.34 7.25
C VAL A 9 3.11 8.16 7.67
N MET A 10 3.85 9.26 7.82
CA MET A 10 5.12 9.29 8.56
C MET A 10 4.99 10.21 9.77
N ILE A 11 5.31 9.71 10.97
CA ILE A 11 5.07 10.43 12.24
C ILE A 11 6.36 10.65 13.00
N ASN A 12 6.67 11.92 13.29
CA ASN A 12 7.64 12.27 14.32
C ASN A 12 7.01 12.07 15.70
N ARG A 13 7.27 10.90 16.32
CA ARG A 13 6.68 10.52 17.62
C ARG A 13 7.02 11.48 18.77
N ARG A 14 8.21 12.10 18.74
CA ARG A 14 8.64 13.05 19.78
C ARG A 14 7.84 14.35 19.72
N MET A 15 7.59 14.84 18.50
CA MET A 15 6.84 16.07 18.28
C MET A 15 5.33 15.90 18.49
N HIS A 16 4.78 14.76 18.05
CA HIS A 16 3.34 14.54 17.98
C HIS A 16 2.79 13.60 19.06
N TYR A 17 3.43 13.51 20.22
CA TYR A 17 2.98 12.64 21.33
C TYR A 17 1.53 12.94 21.76
N LYS A 18 1.09 14.21 21.72
CA LYS A 18 -0.31 14.59 22.01
C LYS A 18 -1.30 13.95 21.03
N ALA A 19 -1.00 14.01 19.73
CA ALA A 19 -1.83 13.37 18.70
C ALA A 19 -1.84 11.86 18.87
N LEU A 20 -0.68 11.26 19.14
CA LEU A 20 -0.58 9.82 19.39
C LEU A 20 -1.39 9.39 20.61
N ASN A 21 -1.39 10.16 21.70
CA ASN A 21 -2.24 9.86 22.86
C ASN A 21 -3.73 9.91 22.53
N VAL A 22 -4.17 10.89 21.72
CA VAL A 22 -5.56 10.94 21.23
C VAL A 22 -5.87 9.74 20.33
N LEU A 23 -4.94 9.37 19.44
CA LEU A 23 -5.08 8.19 18.59
C LEU A 23 -5.22 6.91 19.43
N MET A 24 -4.40 6.74 20.45
CA MET A 24 -4.49 5.60 21.37
C MET A 24 -5.83 5.58 22.12
N TYR A 25 -6.32 6.75 22.54
CA TYR A 25 -7.64 6.85 23.13
C TYR A 25 -8.74 6.39 22.15
N TYR A 26 -8.72 6.88 20.91
CA TYR A 26 -9.68 6.45 19.90
C TYR A 26 -9.59 4.97 19.56
N GLY A 27 -8.39 4.40 19.42
CA GLY A 27 -8.21 3.00 19.03
C GLY A 27 -8.48 1.98 20.15
N PHE A 28 -8.26 2.34 21.42
CA PHE A 28 -8.24 1.36 22.51
C PHE A 28 -9.23 1.64 23.65
N SER A 29 -9.86 2.81 23.72
CA SER A 29 -10.80 3.11 24.81
C SER A 29 -12.23 2.66 24.44
N LEU A 30 -12.93 2.09 25.42
CA LEU A 30 -14.35 1.75 25.31
C LEU A 30 -15.21 2.82 26.00
N PRO A 31 -16.44 3.07 25.52
CA PRO A 31 -17.07 2.49 24.33
C PRO A 31 -16.54 3.11 23.01
N ARG A 32 -16.55 2.33 21.92
CA ARG A 32 -16.07 2.77 20.60
C ARG A 32 -17.23 3.33 19.76
N ALA A 33 -17.81 4.43 20.24
CA ALA A 33 -18.96 5.07 19.60
C ALA A 33 -18.74 5.39 18.11
N HIS A 34 -17.51 5.70 17.69
CA HIS A 34 -17.19 5.98 16.29
C HIS A 34 -17.30 4.74 15.39
N GLU A 35 -17.00 3.54 15.91
CA GLU A 35 -17.21 2.26 15.21
C GLU A 35 -18.70 1.87 15.23
N GLU A 36 -19.34 1.95 16.39
CA GLU A 36 -20.75 1.60 16.60
C GLU A 36 -21.68 2.43 15.69
N LEU A 37 -21.40 3.74 15.58
CA LEU A 37 -22.13 4.67 14.72
C LEU A 37 -21.62 4.69 13.28
N ARG A 38 -20.61 3.87 12.93
CA ARG A 38 -20.00 3.79 11.58
C ARG A 38 -19.53 5.15 11.03
N LEU A 39 -18.93 5.97 11.89
CA LEU A 39 -18.40 7.29 11.55
C LEU A 39 -17.01 7.23 10.90
N VAL A 40 -16.36 6.08 10.94
CA VAL A 40 -15.02 5.84 10.41
C VAL A 40 -14.98 4.59 9.55
N TRP A 41 -14.13 4.59 8.54
CA TRP A 41 -13.87 3.48 7.63
C TRP A 41 -12.62 2.68 7.98
N GLY A 42 -11.96 3.02 9.09
CA GLY A 42 -10.78 2.32 9.59
C GLY A 42 -9.81 3.23 10.32
N ASP A 43 -8.61 2.71 10.56
CA ASP A 43 -7.51 3.37 11.27
C ASP A 43 -7.12 4.73 10.67
N LYS A 44 -7.14 4.88 9.33
CA LYS A 44 -6.81 6.15 8.64
C LYS A 44 -7.63 7.34 9.17
N ASP A 45 -8.90 7.11 9.49
CA ASP A 45 -9.79 8.17 9.98
C ASP A 45 -9.46 8.52 11.43
N LEU A 46 -9.01 7.53 12.21
CA LEU A 46 -8.55 7.76 13.58
C LEU A 46 -7.29 8.62 13.60
N PHE A 47 -6.33 8.39 12.69
CA PHE A 47 -5.15 9.27 12.53
C PHE A 47 -5.57 10.70 12.21
N ARG A 48 -6.46 10.87 11.21
CA ARG A 48 -6.99 12.19 10.83
C ARG A 48 -7.67 12.88 12.01
N PHE A 49 -8.58 12.20 12.69
CA PHE A 49 -9.31 12.76 13.82
C PHE A 49 -8.38 13.12 14.98
N ALA A 50 -7.39 12.28 15.28
CA ALA A 50 -6.41 12.56 16.32
C ALA A 50 -5.57 13.81 16.01
N TRP A 51 -5.16 14.00 14.74
CA TRP A 51 -4.43 15.20 14.32
C TRP A 51 -5.29 16.46 14.40
N LEU A 52 -6.55 16.39 13.95
CA LEU A 52 -7.48 17.51 14.03
C LEU A 52 -7.81 17.87 15.49
N LYS A 53 -8.10 16.87 16.34
CA LYS A 53 -8.43 17.08 17.76
C LYS A 53 -7.28 17.69 18.54
N SER A 54 -6.06 17.23 18.29
CA SER A 54 -4.85 17.75 18.95
C SER A 54 -4.32 19.04 18.33
N LYS A 55 -4.91 19.52 17.23
CA LYS A 55 -4.42 20.64 16.41
C LYS A 55 -2.95 20.48 16.01
N SER A 56 -2.54 19.24 15.74
CA SER A 56 -1.17 18.93 15.37
C SER A 56 -0.89 19.36 13.93
N THR A 57 0.30 19.90 13.70
CA THR A 57 0.76 20.24 12.36
C THR A 57 0.98 18.98 11.53
N PHE A 58 0.80 19.09 10.22
CA PHE A 58 1.07 18.03 9.26
C PHE A 58 1.39 18.61 7.89
N HIS A 59 2.00 17.80 7.04
CA HIS A 59 2.22 18.09 5.64
C HIS A 59 1.65 16.95 4.80
N MET A 60 0.87 17.29 3.78
CA MET A 60 0.31 16.32 2.85
C MET A 60 1.07 16.41 1.53
N THR A 61 1.67 15.30 1.09
CA THR A 61 2.31 15.23 -0.23
C THR A 61 1.26 15.55 -1.30
N PRO A 62 1.52 16.52 -2.20
CA PRO A 62 0.52 16.98 -3.17
C PRO A 62 0.22 15.95 -4.27
N ARG A 63 1.12 14.98 -4.46
CA ARG A 63 0.98 13.91 -5.44
C ARG A 63 0.19 12.74 -4.83
N PRO A 64 -0.92 12.31 -5.45
CA PRO A 64 -1.64 11.11 -5.02
C PRO A 64 -0.77 9.85 -5.12
N PRO A 65 -1.09 8.79 -4.35
CA PRO A 65 -0.40 7.52 -4.49
C PRO A 65 -0.47 7.01 -5.93
N GLY A 66 0.65 6.44 -6.38
CA GLY A 66 0.72 5.69 -7.63
C GLY A 66 0.45 4.21 -7.39
N SER A 67 0.64 3.42 -8.45
CA SER A 67 0.44 1.98 -8.42
C SER A 67 1.55 1.27 -9.19
N ALA A 68 2.14 0.22 -8.65
CA ALA A 68 3.10 -0.64 -9.33
C ALA A 68 2.51 -2.02 -9.56
N GLY A 69 2.83 -2.62 -10.70
CA GLY A 69 2.35 -3.95 -11.05
C GLY A 69 2.62 -4.34 -12.49
N THR A 70 1.72 -5.13 -13.07
CA THR A 70 1.93 -5.77 -14.37
C THR A 70 1.14 -5.07 -15.47
N LYS A 71 1.81 -4.70 -16.56
CA LYS A 71 1.16 -4.34 -17.82
C LYS A 71 0.98 -5.62 -18.66
N HIS A 72 -0.20 -5.84 -19.23
CA HIS A 72 -0.42 -6.96 -20.12
C HIS A 72 0.42 -6.78 -21.40
N PRO A 73 1.06 -7.84 -21.95
CA PRO A 73 1.91 -7.73 -23.13
C PRO A 73 1.12 -7.32 -24.39
N ASP A 74 -0.07 -7.91 -24.60
CA ASP A 74 -0.83 -7.73 -25.85
C ASP A 74 -1.97 -6.72 -25.78
N TYR A 75 -2.39 -6.33 -24.57
CA TYR A 75 -3.55 -5.48 -24.35
C TYR A 75 -3.13 -4.26 -23.55
N ASP A 76 -3.78 -3.12 -23.80
CA ASP A 76 -3.51 -1.89 -23.07
C ASP A 76 -4.20 -1.88 -21.71
N LEU A 77 -3.82 -2.87 -20.90
CA LEU A 77 -4.38 -3.20 -19.60
C LEU A 77 -3.26 -3.20 -18.56
N PHE A 78 -3.52 -2.55 -17.44
CA PHE A 78 -2.63 -2.49 -16.30
C PHE A 78 -3.30 -3.05 -15.04
N CYS A 79 -2.61 -3.93 -14.33
CA CYS A 79 -3.02 -4.39 -13.02
C CYS A 79 -1.95 -4.03 -11.99
N GLY A 80 -2.24 -3.02 -11.18
CA GLY A 80 -1.40 -2.68 -10.04
C GLY A 80 -1.73 -3.52 -8.82
N VAL A 81 -0.72 -3.93 -8.06
CA VAL A 81 -0.88 -4.74 -6.85
C VAL A 81 -0.13 -4.14 -5.66
N THR A 82 0.48 -2.98 -5.87
CA THR A 82 1.39 -2.32 -4.94
C THR A 82 1.15 -0.83 -4.96
N MET A 83 0.96 -0.23 -3.79
CA MET A 83 0.87 1.21 -3.66
C MET A 83 2.25 1.84 -3.78
N VAL A 84 2.34 2.94 -4.55
CA VAL A 84 3.58 3.71 -4.76
C VAL A 84 3.44 5.08 -4.11
N GLN A 85 4.41 5.47 -3.30
CA GLN A 85 4.36 6.72 -2.55
C GLN A 85 5.49 7.64 -2.96
N HIS A 86 5.22 8.94 -2.80
CA HIS A 86 6.11 9.99 -3.25
C HIS A 86 6.53 10.91 -2.11
N ASP A 87 7.72 11.47 -2.25
CA ASP A 87 8.15 12.61 -1.45
C ASP A 87 7.42 13.90 -1.89
N PRO A 88 7.59 15.02 -1.15
CA PRO A 88 7.00 16.30 -1.53
C PRO A 88 7.42 16.83 -2.92
N SER A 89 8.56 16.38 -3.46
CA SER A 89 9.02 16.73 -4.81
C SER A 89 8.36 15.90 -5.92
N GLY A 90 7.68 14.81 -5.55
CA GLY A 90 7.00 13.87 -6.44
C GLY A 90 7.82 12.65 -6.87
N ARG A 91 9.00 12.44 -6.26
CA ARG A 91 9.85 11.27 -6.53
C ARG A 91 9.33 10.07 -5.75
N VAL A 92 9.42 8.88 -6.33
CA VAL A 92 9.04 7.63 -5.65
C VAL A 92 10.02 7.39 -4.49
N ILE A 93 9.49 7.10 -3.31
CA ILE A 93 10.29 6.82 -2.10
C ILE A 93 9.91 5.52 -1.38
N PHE A 94 8.72 4.98 -1.64
CA PHE A 94 8.25 3.78 -0.96
C PHE A 94 7.27 3.00 -1.84
N LEU A 95 7.37 1.68 -1.80
CA LEU A 95 6.49 0.72 -2.47
C LEU A 95 5.98 -0.27 -1.43
N HIS A 96 4.67 -0.49 -1.38
CA HIS A 96 4.04 -1.44 -0.47
C HIS A 96 3.27 -2.48 -1.29
N ARG A 97 3.59 -3.77 -1.19
CA ARG A 97 2.77 -4.85 -1.77
C ARG A 97 1.42 -4.94 -1.03
N ASN A 98 0.34 -4.48 -1.66
CA ASN A 98 -0.98 -4.41 -1.01
C ASN A 98 -1.73 -5.75 -1.11
N THR A 99 -2.03 -6.17 -2.34
CA THR A 99 -2.90 -7.33 -2.61
C THR A 99 -2.13 -8.63 -2.77
N GLU A 100 -0.87 -8.54 -3.18
CA GLU A 100 0.03 -9.66 -3.43
C GLU A 100 1.20 -9.63 -2.45
N LYS A 101 0.96 -10.00 -1.19
CA LYS A 101 2.00 -10.00 -0.16
C LYS A 101 3.10 -11.01 -0.49
N LEU A 102 4.34 -10.65 -0.16
CA LEU A 102 5.48 -11.57 -0.24
C LEU A 102 5.31 -12.67 0.82
N THR A 103 5.31 -13.92 0.37
CA THR A 103 5.30 -15.12 1.22
C THR A 103 6.26 -16.14 0.62
N TYR A 104 6.53 -17.24 1.32
CA TYR A 104 7.29 -18.36 0.77
C TYR A 104 6.70 -18.87 -0.57
N SER A 105 5.37 -19.00 -0.62
CA SER A 105 4.63 -19.44 -1.81
C SER A 105 4.40 -18.35 -2.87
N ASN A 106 4.61 -17.07 -2.52
CA ASN A 106 4.42 -15.92 -3.41
C ASN A 106 5.68 -15.05 -3.51
N ASN A 107 6.72 -15.62 -4.10
CA ASN A 107 8.04 -15.01 -4.27
C ASN A 107 8.34 -14.63 -5.74
N ARG A 108 7.30 -14.37 -6.54
CA ARG A 108 7.44 -13.96 -7.95
C ARG A 108 7.65 -12.45 -8.09
N ILE A 109 8.25 -12.05 -9.22
CA ILE A 109 8.29 -10.67 -9.71
C ILE A 109 6.89 -10.25 -10.16
N LEU A 110 6.46 -9.05 -9.76
CA LEU A 110 5.14 -8.48 -10.04
C LEU A 110 5.23 -7.14 -10.76
N TRP A 111 6.29 -6.39 -10.50
CA TRP A 111 6.45 -5.01 -10.93
C TRP A 111 7.15 -4.96 -12.29
N THR A 112 6.36 -4.75 -13.33
CA THR A 112 6.87 -4.44 -14.67
C THR A 112 6.80 -2.95 -14.94
N HIS A 113 5.81 -2.27 -14.36
CA HIS A 113 5.51 -0.86 -14.62
C HIS A 113 5.04 -0.14 -13.37
N ILE A 114 5.26 1.18 -13.36
CA ILE A 114 4.72 2.12 -12.38
C ILE A 114 3.75 3.07 -13.06
N GLN A 115 2.52 3.05 -12.57
CA GLN A 115 1.47 4.00 -12.90
C GLN A 115 1.46 5.15 -11.90
N GLN A 116 1.39 6.38 -12.43
CA GLN A 116 1.60 7.59 -11.66
C GLN A 116 0.67 8.69 -12.14
N TYR A 117 -0.05 9.35 -11.24
CA TYR A 117 -0.95 10.45 -11.61
C TYR A 117 -0.18 11.61 -12.25
N LYS A 118 -0.69 12.23 -13.30
CA LYS A 118 0.00 13.34 -13.96
C LYS A 118 -0.03 14.58 -13.06
N ARG A 119 1.12 15.26 -12.92
CA ARG A 119 1.22 16.51 -12.13
C ARG A 119 0.38 17.65 -12.73
N THR A 120 0.08 17.55 -14.03
CA THR A 120 -0.72 18.52 -14.79
C THR A 120 -2.22 18.29 -14.66
N SER A 121 -2.66 17.18 -14.06
CA SER A 121 -4.08 16.86 -13.91
C SER A 121 -4.62 17.38 -12.58
N ALA A 122 -5.88 17.82 -12.57
CA ALA A 122 -6.52 18.36 -11.36
C ALA A 122 -6.75 17.24 -10.34
N LEU A 123 -6.51 17.49 -9.04
CA LEU A 123 -6.71 16.46 -8.00
C LEU A 123 -8.17 16.00 -7.87
N SER A 124 -9.14 16.82 -8.30
CA SER A 124 -10.56 16.45 -8.35
C SER A 124 -10.83 15.28 -9.29
N ASP A 125 -9.98 15.08 -10.30
CA ASP A 125 -10.12 14.02 -11.30
C ASP A 125 -9.37 12.75 -10.87
N TYR A 126 -8.63 12.79 -9.76
CA TYR A 126 -7.92 11.63 -9.26
C TYR A 126 -8.92 10.61 -8.74
N TYR A 127 -8.98 9.48 -9.42
CA TYR A 127 -9.88 8.40 -9.08
C TYR A 127 -9.29 7.05 -9.45
N VAL A 128 -9.21 6.16 -8.46
CA VAL A 128 -8.72 4.79 -8.58
C VAL A 128 -9.77 3.83 -8.02
N ARG A 129 -9.91 2.65 -8.63
CA ARG A 129 -10.82 1.60 -8.16
C ARG A 129 -10.05 0.31 -7.91
N GLY A 130 -10.59 -0.52 -7.03
CA GLY A 130 -10.24 -1.93 -7.02
C GLY A 130 -11.00 -2.64 -8.13
N ALA A 131 -10.31 -3.37 -9.00
CA ALA A 131 -10.90 -4.21 -10.04
C ALA A 131 -10.45 -5.67 -9.86
N ASN A 132 -11.26 -6.64 -10.30
CA ASN A 132 -10.82 -8.04 -10.34
C ASN A 132 -9.88 -8.23 -11.54
N GLY A 133 -8.83 -9.03 -11.39
CA GLY A 133 -7.91 -9.34 -12.50
C GLY A 133 -8.57 -10.10 -13.65
N GLY A 134 -9.64 -10.84 -13.35
CA GLY A 134 -10.48 -11.51 -14.35
C GLY A 134 -9.69 -12.52 -15.19
N LYS A 135 -10.04 -12.66 -16.46
CA LYS A 135 -9.36 -13.58 -17.40
C LYS A 135 -7.99 -13.08 -17.85
N VAL A 136 -7.74 -11.77 -17.76
CA VAL A 136 -6.53 -11.12 -18.29
C VAL A 136 -5.39 -11.20 -17.27
N PHE A 137 -5.71 -11.10 -15.98
CA PHE A 137 -4.78 -11.29 -14.88
C PHE A 137 -5.32 -12.33 -13.89
N PRO A 138 -5.45 -13.61 -14.29
CA PRO A 138 -6.06 -14.64 -13.45
C PRO A 138 -5.28 -14.88 -12.15
N GLN A 139 -4.00 -14.53 -12.12
CA GLN A 139 -3.14 -14.62 -10.94
C GLN A 139 -3.42 -13.54 -9.89
N PHE A 140 -4.13 -12.47 -10.23
CA PHE A 140 -4.41 -11.34 -9.34
C PHE A 140 -5.89 -11.29 -8.96
N LYS A 141 -6.17 -11.56 -7.68
CA LYS A 141 -7.54 -11.45 -7.15
C LYS A 141 -8.05 -10.02 -7.26
N ARG A 142 -7.19 -9.03 -7.01
CA ARG A 142 -7.54 -7.61 -7.02
C ARG A 142 -6.40 -6.74 -7.55
N CYS A 143 -6.75 -5.91 -8.53
CA CYS A 143 -5.94 -4.86 -9.12
C CYS A 143 -6.30 -3.50 -8.53
N PHE A 144 -5.32 -2.60 -8.47
CA PHE A 144 -5.40 -1.23 -8.01
C PHE A 144 -4.77 -0.27 -9.03
N GLY A 145 -5.28 0.96 -9.06
CA GLY A 145 -4.92 1.98 -10.04
C GLY A 145 -6.00 2.11 -11.11
N LYS A 146 -5.60 2.53 -12.30
CA LYS A 146 -6.46 2.67 -13.48
C LYS A 146 -6.09 1.59 -14.50
N ASP A 147 -7.02 0.70 -14.78
CA ASP A 147 -6.86 -0.50 -15.58
C ASP A 147 -6.78 -0.24 -17.09
N VAL A 148 -7.69 0.59 -17.61
CA VAL A 148 -7.79 0.99 -19.02
C VAL A 148 -7.82 2.50 -19.17
N HIS A 149 -7.51 3.00 -20.38
CA HIS A 149 -7.64 4.41 -20.76
C HIS A 149 -6.98 5.36 -19.75
N TYR A 150 -5.87 4.91 -19.17
CA TYR A 150 -5.21 5.61 -18.08
C TYR A 150 -4.40 6.80 -18.59
N GLU A 151 -4.09 6.85 -19.88
CA GLU A 151 -3.20 7.82 -20.53
C GLU A 151 -3.67 9.26 -20.36
N LYS A 152 -4.97 9.49 -20.18
CA LYS A 152 -5.50 10.85 -19.95
C LYS A 152 -4.95 11.45 -18.66
N LEU A 153 -4.97 10.68 -17.57
CA LEU A 153 -4.75 11.16 -16.21
C LEU A 153 -3.47 10.60 -15.56
N PHE A 154 -2.92 9.53 -16.12
CA PHE A 154 -1.78 8.81 -15.57
C PHE A 154 -0.67 8.66 -16.61
N THR A 155 0.55 8.55 -16.12
CA THR A 155 1.68 8.00 -16.88
C THR A 155 1.87 6.55 -16.45
N LEU A 156 2.21 5.67 -17.40
CA LEU A 156 2.67 4.32 -17.12
C LEU A 156 4.08 4.18 -17.66
N LYS A 157 5.05 3.87 -16.80
CA LYS A 157 6.46 3.74 -17.19
C LYS A 157 6.98 2.36 -16.79
N PRO A 158 7.83 1.72 -17.61
CA PRO A 158 8.46 0.46 -17.22
C PRO A 158 9.37 0.68 -16.00
N MET A 159 9.65 -0.38 -15.24
CA MET A 159 10.56 -0.32 -14.09
C MET A 159 11.96 0.21 -14.47
N SER A 160 12.44 -0.11 -15.68
CA SER A 160 13.72 0.39 -16.21
C SER A 160 13.81 1.90 -16.39
N ALA A 161 12.68 2.63 -16.29
CA ALA A 161 12.68 4.09 -16.27
C ALA A 161 13.05 4.69 -14.89
N PHE A 162 13.30 3.85 -13.89
CA PHE A 162 13.56 4.27 -12.50
C PHE A 162 14.93 3.76 -12.02
N PRO A 163 15.62 4.50 -11.14
CA PRO A 163 16.96 4.12 -10.66
C PRO A 163 16.96 2.89 -9.74
N PHE A 164 15.79 2.32 -9.47
CA PHE A 164 15.57 1.16 -8.60
C PHE A 164 14.91 0.02 -9.39
N GLU A 165 15.20 -0.10 -10.69
CA GLU A 165 14.59 -1.09 -11.58
C GLU A 165 14.67 -2.53 -11.04
N ASN A 166 15.77 -2.90 -10.39
CA ASN A 166 16.03 -4.23 -9.83
C ASN A 166 15.59 -4.40 -8.37
N LEU A 167 14.82 -3.44 -7.82
CA LEU A 167 14.42 -3.46 -6.40
C LEU A 167 13.67 -4.74 -6.01
N GLU A 168 12.80 -5.23 -6.88
CA GLU A 168 12.03 -6.43 -6.58
C GLU A 168 12.89 -7.70 -6.60
N ASP A 169 13.79 -7.83 -7.59
CA ASP A 169 14.78 -8.90 -7.64
C ASP A 169 15.67 -8.93 -6.40
N ASP A 170 16.15 -7.76 -5.97
CA ASP A 170 16.95 -7.63 -4.75
C ASP A 170 16.17 -8.04 -3.50
N LEU A 171 14.91 -7.61 -3.38
CA LEU A 171 14.03 -8.01 -2.27
C LEU A 171 13.85 -9.53 -2.21
N LEU A 172 13.57 -10.18 -3.34
CA LEU A 172 13.40 -11.63 -3.41
C LEU A 172 14.69 -12.37 -3.08
N ARG A 173 15.82 -11.88 -3.60
CA ARG A 173 17.15 -12.43 -3.31
C ARG A 173 17.49 -12.33 -1.81
N PHE A 174 17.22 -11.19 -1.18
CA PHE A 174 17.46 -11.02 0.26
C PHE A 174 16.50 -11.87 1.11
N ALA A 175 15.24 -11.99 0.70
CA ALA A 175 14.28 -12.87 1.37
C ALA A 175 14.72 -14.34 1.32
N ALA A 176 15.18 -14.83 0.16
CA ALA A 176 15.70 -16.18 0.01
C ALA A 176 16.97 -16.40 0.86
N ALA A 177 17.90 -15.44 0.86
CA ALA A 177 19.09 -15.51 1.70
C ALA A 177 18.74 -15.54 3.21
N GLY A 178 17.75 -14.74 3.64
CA GLY A 178 17.27 -14.74 5.02
C GLY A 178 16.63 -16.07 5.42
N ALA A 179 15.82 -16.66 4.55
CA ALA A 179 15.22 -17.98 4.77
C ALA A 179 16.29 -19.07 4.93
N GLU A 180 17.34 -19.04 4.11
CA GLU A 180 18.45 -19.99 4.22
C GLU A 180 19.22 -19.84 5.54
N VAL A 181 19.44 -18.61 6.02
CA VAL A 181 20.06 -18.37 7.33
C VAL A 181 19.23 -18.97 8.46
N LEU A 182 17.89 -18.80 8.43
CA LEU A 182 16.99 -19.39 9.42
C LEU A 182 17.03 -20.93 9.38
N ARG A 183 17.03 -21.51 8.17
CA ARG A 183 17.14 -22.95 7.97
C ARG A 183 18.43 -23.52 8.56
N LEU A 184 19.57 -22.87 8.28
CA LEU A 184 20.87 -23.28 8.81
C LEU A 184 20.99 -23.11 10.33
N ALA A 185 20.26 -22.15 10.90
CA ALA A 185 20.17 -21.94 12.35
C ALA A 185 19.25 -22.96 13.05
N GLY A 186 18.60 -23.87 12.32
CA GLY A 186 17.66 -24.84 12.87
C GLY A 186 16.35 -24.21 13.34
N TYR A 187 15.97 -23.05 12.80
CA TYR A 187 14.67 -22.45 13.09
C TYR A 187 13.57 -23.26 12.41
N GLU A 188 12.69 -23.87 13.20
CA GLU A 188 11.48 -24.53 12.70
C GLU A 188 10.34 -23.51 12.66
N GLU A 189 9.77 -23.32 11.48
CA GLU A 189 8.60 -22.48 11.29
C GLU A 189 7.40 -23.18 11.98
N LYS A 190 6.73 -22.49 12.92
CA LYS A 190 5.47 -23.00 13.45
C LYS A 190 4.42 -22.80 12.36
N ASP A 191 3.92 -23.89 11.79
CA ASP A 191 2.82 -23.85 10.84
C ASP A 191 1.64 -23.08 11.46
N GLU A 192 1.32 -21.90 10.91
CA GLU A 192 0.19 -21.07 11.36
C GLU A 192 -1.18 -21.74 11.07
N GLU A 193 -1.21 -22.84 10.32
CA GLU A 193 -2.43 -23.57 9.95
C GLU A 193 -3.15 -24.27 11.13
N GLN A 194 -2.53 -24.42 12.30
CA GLN A 194 -3.21 -25.05 13.46
C GLN A 194 -4.02 -24.09 14.34
N THR A 195 -4.01 -22.78 14.07
CA THR A 195 -4.66 -21.81 14.98
C THR A 195 -6.11 -21.45 14.61
N GLU A 196 -6.59 -21.81 13.42
CA GLU A 196 -7.96 -21.49 12.98
C GLU A 196 -9.03 -22.53 13.41
N GLU A 197 -8.65 -23.75 13.79
CA GLU A 197 -9.63 -24.78 14.21
C GLU A 197 -9.96 -24.75 15.71
N THR A 198 -9.12 -24.13 16.56
CA THR A 198 -9.35 -24.09 18.02
C THR A 198 -10.21 -22.92 18.52
N ASN A 199 -10.64 -21.99 17.66
CA ASN A 199 -11.50 -20.85 18.05
C ASN A 199 -12.92 -20.90 17.47
N LYS A 200 -13.41 -22.09 17.10
CA LYS A 200 -14.80 -22.34 16.67
C LYS A 200 -15.55 -23.33 17.59
N GLN A 201 -15.29 -23.30 18.89
CA GLN A 201 -16.18 -23.87 19.91
C GLN A 201 -16.58 -22.81 20.94
#